data_AF-Q5X076-F1
#
_entry.id   AF-Q5X076-F1
#
_cell.length_a   1.000
_cell.length_b   1.000
_cell.length_c   1.000
_cell.angle_alpha   90.00
_cell.angle_beta   90.00
_cell.angle_gamma   90.00
#
_symmetry.space_group_name_H-M   'P 1'
#
loop_
_entity.id
_entity.type
_entity.pdbx_description
1 polymer ?
#
loop_
_entity_poly.entity_id
_entity_poly.type
_entity_poly.pdbx_seq_one_letter_code
_entity_poly.pdbx_strand_id
1 'polypeptide(L)'
;MTDKITPEHRSRNMAAIKNKNTRPELEVRSYLFKNGFRYRLHRKDLPGKPDLTLTKYKTVIFINGCFWHRHTGCKLAYTPKSNFEFWEQKFRKNVANDLKKLKQLKMLGWKVIIVWECEIKDKNYHWIDNEIKNGLDKNKY
;
A
#
# COMPACT_ATOMS: atom_id res chain seq x y z
N MET A 1 -18.01 0.99 26.06
CA MET A 1 -18.41 0.18 24.89
C MET A 1 -17.40 -0.96 24.74
N THR A 2 -17.83 -2.17 25.07
CA THR A 2 -17.02 -3.38 25.13
C THR A 2 -16.49 -3.72 23.74
N ASP A 3 -15.19 -4.04 23.65
CA ASP A 3 -14.60 -4.58 22.43
C ASP A 3 -15.36 -5.85 22.03
N LYS A 4 -15.90 -5.90 20.81
CA LYS A 4 -16.68 -7.05 20.31
C LYS A 4 -15.84 -8.34 20.14
N ILE A 5 -14.55 -8.29 20.45
CA ILE A 5 -13.56 -9.32 20.13
C ILE A 5 -12.70 -9.54 21.38
N THR A 6 -12.58 -10.80 21.81
CA THR A 6 -11.73 -11.17 22.96
C THR A 6 -10.24 -10.89 22.66
N PRO A 7 -9.40 -10.64 23.67
CA PRO A 7 -7.96 -10.44 23.48
C PRO A 7 -7.28 -11.57 22.70
N GLU A 8 -7.69 -12.81 22.94
CA GLU A 8 -7.22 -14.01 22.22
C GLU A 8 -7.57 -13.97 20.73
N HIS A 9 -8.81 -13.62 20.39
CA HIS A 9 -9.22 -13.44 19.00
C HIS A 9 -8.45 -12.29 18.32
N ARG A 10 -8.19 -11.19 19.04
CA ARG A 10 -7.37 -10.10 18.52
C ARG A 10 -5.94 -10.57 18.26
N SER A 11 -5.34 -11.29 19.20
CA SER A 11 -3.99 -11.84 19.04
C SER A 11 -3.91 -12.76 17.83
N ARG A 12 -4.87 -13.68 17.67
CA ARG A 12 -4.96 -14.56 16.50
C ARG A 12 -5.12 -13.78 15.19
N ASN A 13 -5.99 -12.77 15.16
CA ASN A 13 -6.17 -11.91 13.99
C ASN A 13 -4.88 -11.18 13.65
N MET A 14 -4.20 -10.58 14.62
CA MET A 14 -2.94 -9.88 14.42
C MET A 14 -1.85 -10.81 13.91
N ALA A 15 -1.78 -12.04 14.40
CA ALA A 15 -0.84 -13.06 13.95
C ALA A 15 -1.12 -13.53 12.50
N ALA A 16 -2.39 -13.50 12.06
CA ALA A 16 -2.78 -13.86 10.70
C ALA A 16 -2.48 -12.76 9.66
N ILE A 17 -2.19 -11.53 10.08
CA ILE A 17 -1.86 -10.42 9.17
C ILE A 17 -0.47 -10.67 8.58
N LYS A 18 -0.44 -11.07 7.31
CA LYS A 18 0.80 -11.30 6.56
C LYS A 18 1.40 -9.99 6.08
N ASN A 19 2.71 -9.85 6.22
CA ASN A 19 3.46 -8.69 5.73
C ASN A 19 3.77 -8.73 4.22
N LYS A 20 3.50 -9.86 3.54
CA LYS A 20 3.81 -10.09 2.11
C LYS A 20 2.85 -11.11 1.50
N ASN A 21 2.76 -11.12 0.17
CA ASN A 21 1.84 -11.96 -0.60
C ASN A 21 0.41 -11.83 -0.07
N THR A 22 0.03 -10.61 0.30
CA THR A 22 -1.35 -10.33 0.67
C THR A 22 -2.23 -10.51 -0.56
N ARG A 23 -3.51 -10.80 -0.36
CA ARG A 23 -4.46 -10.90 -1.46
C ARG A 23 -4.41 -9.71 -2.43
N PRO A 24 -4.43 -8.43 -1.98
CA PRO A 24 -4.30 -7.29 -2.88
C PRO A 24 -2.99 -7.29 -3.68
N GLU A 25 -1.89 -7.69 -3.06
CA GLU A 25 -0.60 -7.80 -3.74
C GLU A 25 -0.63 -8.82 -4.90
N LEU A 26 -1.20 -10.01 -4.64
CA LEU A 26 -1.31 -11.08 -5.62
C LEU A 26 -2.23 -10.69 -6.79
N GLU A 27 -3.33 -9.98 -6.53
CA GLU A 27 -4.26 -9.53 -7.57
C GLU A 27 -3.60 -8.51 -8.52
N VAL A 28 -2.93 -7.49 -8.00
CA VAL A 28 -2.20 -6.50 -8.82
C VAL A 28 -1.06 -7.18 -9.60
N ARG A 29 -0.34 -8.10 -8.98
CA ARG A 29 0.72 -8.88 -9.63
C ARG A 29 0.22 -9.69 -10.81
N SER A 30 -0.92 -10.36 -10.65
CA SER A 30 -1.57 -11.14 -11.70
C SER A 30 -2.04 -10.23 -12.84
N TYR A 31 -2.66 -9.09 -12.51
CA TYR A 31 -3.11 -8.11 -13.49
C TYR A 31 -1.96 -7.57 -14.35
N LEU A 32 -0.89 -7.08 -13.72
CA LEU A 32 0.26 -6.51 -14.43
C LEU A 32 0.94 -7.54 -15.34
N PHE A 33 1.07 -8.77 -14.87
CA PHE A 33 1.66 -9.85 -15.66
C PHE A 33 0.82 -10.18 -16.90
N LYS A 34 -0.51 -10.28 -16.74
CA LYS A 34 -1.44 -10.52 -17.85
C LYS A 34 -1.40 -9.42 -18.91
N ASN A 35 -1.16 -8.18 -18.50
CA ASN A 35 -1.00 -7.02 -19.41
C ASN A 35 0.43 -6.81 -19.94
N GLY A 36 1.33 -7.79 -19.75
CA GLY A 36 2.67 -7.77 -20.32
C GLY A 36 3.69 -6.91 -19.57
N PHE A 37 3.35 -6.37 -18.40
CA PHE A 37 4.32 -5.64 -17.59
C PHE A 37 5.27 -6.58 -16.88
N ARG A 38 6.58 -6.30 -17.00
CA ARG A 38 7.63 -6.98 -16.25
C ARG A 38 8.00 -6.14 -15.04
N TYR A 39 8.01 -6.77 -13.86
CA TYR A 39 8.32 -6.13 -12.60
C TYR A 39 9.27 -6.99 -11.77
N ARG A 40 9.99 -6.33 -10.85
CA ARG A 40 10.74 -6.97 -9.77
C ARG A 40 9.99 -6.77 -8.46
N LEU A 41 10.07 -7.76 -7.58
CA LEU A 41 9.42 -7.71 -6.27
C LEU A 41 10.39 -7.22 -5.22
N HIS A 42 9.89 -6.42 -4.28
CA HIS A 42 10.56 -6.13 -3.00
C HIS A 42 12.02 -5.68 -3.12
N ARG A 43 12.29 -4.76 -4.05
CA ARG A 43 13.63 -4.27 -4.37
C ARG A 43 14.25 -3.61 -3.13
N LYS A 44 15.29 -4.23 -2.55
CA LYS A 44 15.88 -3.81 -1.26
C LYS A 44 16.74 -2.56 -1.35
N ASP A 45 17.26 -2.25 -2.53
CA ASP A 45 18.11 -1.09 -2.80
C ASP A 45 17.31 0.20 -3.01
N LEU A 46 15.98 0.12 -3.05
CA LEU A 46 15.11 1.30 -3.14
C LEU A 46 14.52 1.68 -1.77
N PRO A 47 14.39 3.00 -1.49
CA PRO A 47 13.75 3.47 -0.28
C PRO A 47 12.35 2.88 -0.10
N GLY A 48 12.05 2.42 1.12
CA GLY A 48 10.74 1.88 1.45
C GLY A 48 10.45 0.47 0.95
N LYS A 49 11.38 -0.16 0.21
CA LYS A 49 11.27 -1.51 -0.34
C LYS A 49 9.92 -1.72 -1.06
N PRO A 50 9.73 -1.07 -2.22
CA PRO A 50 8.47 -1.13 -2.95
C PRO A 50 8.02 -2.56 -3.23
N ASP A 51 6.71 -2.79 -3.23
CA ASP A 51 6.15 -4.11 -3.50
C ASP A 51 6.48 -4.55 -4.92
N LEU A 52 6.30 -3.64 -5.88
CA LEU A 52 6.59 -3.86 -7.29
C LEU A 52 7.46 -2.74 -7.84
N THR A 53 8.43 -3.09 -8.68
CA THR A 53 9.30 -2.14 -9.36
C THR A 53 9.35 -2.46 -10.84
N LEU A 54 8.91 -1.52 -11.67
CA LEU A 54 8.94 -1.58 -13.12
C LEU A 54 10.13 -0.75 -13.62
N THR A 55 11.28 -1.39 -13.80
CA THR A 55 12.53 -0.72 -14.16
C THR A 55 12.45 -0.01 -15.52
N LYS A 56 11.78 -0.61 -16.50
CA LYS A 56 11.59 -0.03 -17.85
C LYS A 56 10.92 1.35 -17.81
N TYR A 57 9.97 1.53 -16.90
CA TYR A 57 9.18 2.77 -16.79
C TYR A 57 9.69 3.69 -15.68
N LYS A 58 10.77 3.30 -14.98
CA LYS A 58 11.26 3.97 -13.77
C LYS A 58 10.13 4.20 -12.74
N THR A 59 9.26 3.20 -12.59
CA THR A 59 8.06 3.28 -11.75
C THR A 59 8.12 2.26 -10.61
N VAL A 60 7.74 2.68 -9.41
CA VAL A 60 7.52 1.81 -8.25
C VAL A 60 6.05 1.83 -7.86
N ILE A 61 5.55 0.69 -7.42
CA ILE A 61 4.16 0.54 -6.96
C ILE A 61 4.19 0.06 -5.51
N PHE A 62 3.47 0.78 -4.65
CA PHE A 62 3.17 0.38 -3.28
C PHE A 62 1.73 -0.08 -3.19
N ILE A 63 1.51 -1.21 -2.52
CA ILE A 63 0.18 -1.77 -2.30
C ILE A 63 -0.17 -1.56 -0.84
N ASN A 64 -0.82 -0.44 -0.55
CA ASN A 64 -1.05 0.02 0.80
C ASN A 64 -2.38 -0.48 1.35
N GLY A 65 -2.31 -1.12 2.53
CA GLY A 65 -3.50 -1.34 3.35
C GLY A 65 -4.06 -0.02 3.85
N CYS A 66 -5.34 0.26 3.60
CA CYS A 66 -6.01 1.50 3.99
C CYS A 66 -5.95 1.71 5.50
N PHE A 67 -6.08 0.64 6.29
CA PHE A 67 -5.98 0.70 7.75
C PHE A 67 -4.62 1.20 8.26
N TRP A 68 -3.52 0.67 7.71
CA TRP A 68 -2.15 0.93 8.19
C TRP A 68 -1.58 2.27 7.74
N HIS A 69 -1.92 2.66 6.52
CA HIS A 69 -1.38 3.84 5.83
C HIS A 69 -2.36 5.02 5.80
N ARG A 70 -3.52 4.88 6.45
CA ARG A 70 -4.52 5.94 6.65
C ARG A 70 -5.02 6.56 5.35
N HIS A 71 -5.64 5.75 4.51
CA HIS A 71 -6.29 6.24 3.30
C HIS A 71 -7.41 7.25 3.66
N THR A 72 -7.26 8.50 3.24
CA THR A 72 -8.24 9.57 3.53
C THR A 72 -9.61 9.25 2.92
N GLY A 73 -10.68 9.45 3.69
CA GLY A 73 -12.05 9.18 3.23
C GLY A 73 -12.42 7.69 3.09
N CYS A 74 -11.52 6.77 3.45
CA CYS A 74 -11.77 5.34 3.31
C CYS A 74 -12.41 4.72 4.56
N LYS A 75 -13.51 3.98 4.40
CA LYS A 75 -14.18 3.24 5.48
C LYS A 75 -13.30 2.16 6.12
N LEU A 76 -12.29 1.66 5.41
CA LEU A 76 -11.34 0.67 5.93
C LEU A 76 -10.25 1.29 6.81
N ALA A 77 -10.05 2.61 6.73
CA ALA A 77 -9.11 3.36 7.56
C ALA A 77 -9.72 3.80 8.90
N TYR A 78 -10.40 2.89 9.60
CA TYR A 78 -10.99 3.21 10.91
C TYR A 78 -9.93 3.22 12.03
N THR A 79 -10.21 3.90 13.13
CA THR A 79 -9.34 3.91 14.31
C THR A 79 -9.94 3.00 15.39
N PRO A 80 -9.21 1.97 15.86
CA PRO A 80 -9.67 1.15 16.98
C PRO A 80 -9.88 2.01 18.23
N LYS A 81 -10.99 1.78 18.95
CA LYS A 81 -11.29 2.52 20.19
C LYS A 81 -10.41 2.10 21.37
N SER A 82 -9.91 0.86 21.37
CA SER A 82 -8.97 0.38 22.38
C SER A 82 -7.53 0.70 22.01
N ASN A 83 -6.71 1.01 23.02
CA ASN A 83 -5.30 1.44 22.86
C ASN A 83 -5.17 2.59 21.85
N PHE A 84 -6.08 3.55 21.91
CA PHE A 84 -6.17 4.66 20.96
C PHE A 84 -4.83 5.39 20.80
N GLU A 85 -4.17 5.77 21.89
CA GLU A 85 -2.90 6.49 21.85
C GLU A 85 -1.80 5.70 21.13
N PHE A 86 -1.72 4.39 21.37
CA PHE A 86 -0.78 3.51 20.69
C PHE A 86 -1.04 3.49 19.18
N TRP A 87 -2.31 3.34 18.78
CA TRP A 87 -2.68 3.31 17.37
C TRP A 87 -2.44 4.65 16.68
N GLU A 88 -2.82 5.75 17.32
CA GLU A 88 -2.61 7.11 16.84
C GLU A 88 -1.11 7.38 16.58
N GLN A 89 -0.25 7.07 17.56
CA GLN A 89 1.21 7.21 17.39
C GLN A 89 1.74 6.30 16.28
N LYS A 90 1.28 5.05 16.20
CA LYS A 90 1.69 4.09 15.17
C LYS A 90 1.30 4.57 13.76
N PHE A 91 0.07 5.06 13.60
CA PHE A 91 -0.41 5.59 12.32
C PHE A 91 0.37 6.84 11.89
N ARG A 92 0.59 7.79 12.81
CA ARG A 92 1.41 8.99 12.52
C ARG A 92 2.82 8.61 12.06
N LYS A 93 3.46 7.65 12.74
CA LYS A 93 4.79 7.16 12.38
C LYS A 93 4.79 6.50 11.00
N ASN A 94 3.77 5.70 10.67
CA ASN A 94 3.65 5.08 9.35
C ASN A 94 3.53 6.13 8.24
N VAL A 95 2.59 7.08 8.38
CA VAL A 95 2.38 8.16 7.41
C VAL A 95 3.65 9.01 7.22
N ALA A 96 4.32 9.39 8.31
CA ALA A 96 5.58 10.14 8.24
C ALA A 96 6.68 9.37 7.50
N ASN A 97 6.80 8.06 7.75
CA ASN A 97 7.74 7.21 7.04
C ASN A 97 7.39 7.09 5.56
N ASP A 98 6.11 7.02 5.20
CA ASP A 98 5.69 6.93 3.81
C ASP A 98 6.01 8.20 3.05
N LEU A 99 5.70 9.37 3.61
CA LEU A 99 6.09 10.66 3.03
C LEU A 99 7.61 10.76 2.81
N LYS A 100 8.42 10.28 3.76
CA LYS A 100 9.88 10.25 3.63
C LYS A 100 10.33 9.37 2.46
N LYS A 101 9.79 8.15 2.35
CA LYS A 101 10.13 7.21 1.26
C LYS A 101 9.73 7.79 -0.10
N LEU A 102 8.54 8.38 -0.18
CA LEU A 102 8.03 8.99 -1.42
C LEU A 102 8.92 10.13 -1.88
N LYS A 103 9.33 11.01 -0.97
CA LYS A 103 10.27 12.09 -1.28
C LYS A 103 11.61 11.55 -1.79
N GLN A 104 12.17 10.53 -1.13
CA GLN A 104 13.43 9.91 -1.55
C GLN A 104 13.32 9.26 -2.93
N LEU A 105 12.24 8.54 -3.22
CA LEU A 105 12.00 7.91 -4.51
C LEU A 105 11.83 8.97 -5.62
N LYS A 106 11.07 10.02 -5.36
CA LYS A 106 10.92 11.16 -6.29
C LYS A 106 12.26 11.84 -6.57
N MET A 107 13.10 12.04 -5.55
CA MET A 107 14.46 12.61 -5.73
C MET A 107 15.37 11.72 -6.58
N LEU A 108 15.24 10.40 -6.46
CA LEU A 108 15.93 9.43 -7.33
C LEU A 108 15.31 9.37 -8.76
N GLY A 109 14.28 10.18 -9.01
CA GLY A 109 13.55 10.27 -10.27
C GLY A 109 12.65 9.07 -10.56
N TRP A 110 12.24 8.32 -9.52
CA TRP A 110 11.25 7.26 -9.67
C TRP A 110 9.83 7.83 -9.62
N LYS A 111 8.99 7.38 -10.54
CA LYS A 111 7.56 7.55 -10.43
C LYS A 111 7.02 6.64 -9.34
N VAL A 112 6.16 7.15 -8.47
CA VAL A 112 5.53 6.35 -7.41
C VAL A 112 4.04 6.25 -7.65
N ILE A 113 3.54 5.02 -7.69
CA ILE A 113 2.13 4.68 -7.75
C ILE A 113 1.75 4.03 -6.41
N ILE A 114 0.65 4.47 -5.81
CA ILE A 114 0.09 3.82 -4.63
C ILE A 114 -1.25 3.22 -5.03
N VAL A 115 -1.38 1.92 -4.81
CA VAL A 115 -2.63 1.20 -5.00
C VAL A 115 -3.18 0.90 -3.62
N TRP A 116 -4.37 1.40 -3.33
CA TRP A 116 -5.01 1.17 -2.03
C TRP A 116 -5.80 -0.13 -2.02
N GLU A 117 -5.79 -0.86 -0.90
CA GLU A 117 -6.53 -2.13 -0.79
C GLU A 117 -8.04 -2.00 -1.08
N CYS A 118 -8.63 -0.82 -0.84
CA CYS A 118 -10.03 -0.57 -1.13
C CYS A 118 -10.31 -0.45 -2.63
N GLU A 119 -9.36 0.04 -3.43
CA GLU A 119 -9.50 0.21 -4.88
C GLU A 119 -9.41 -1.13 -5.63
N ILE A 120 -8.78 -2.12 -5.02
CA ILE A 120 -8.59 -3.46 -5.60
C ILE A 120 -9.90 -4.25 -5.60
N LYS A 121 -10.83 -3.97 -4.67
CA LYS A 121 -12.08 -4.72 -4.54
C LYS A 121 -12.97 -4.65 -5.79
N ASP A 122 -12.94 -3.52 -6.49
CA ASP A 122 -13.77 -3.30 -7.68
C ASP A 122 -13.14 -3.91 -8.95
N LYS A 123 -11.95 -4.53 -8.84
CA LYS A 123 -11.18 -5.18 -9.92
C LYS A 123 -10.92 -4.29 -11.15
N ASN A 124 -11.11 -2.98 -11.02
CA ASN A 124 -10.81 -2.03 -12.07
C ASN A 124 -9.38 -1.52 -11.92
N TYR A 125 -8.47 -2.16 -12.64
CA TYR A 125 -7.03 -1.88 -12.60
C TYR A 125 -6.55 -1.06 -13.81
N HIS A 126 -7.43 -0.71 -14.76
CA HIS A 126 -7.05 -0.07 -16.03
C HIS A 126 -6.33 1.27 -15.83
N TRP A 127 -6.67 1.99 -14.76
CA TRP A 127 -6.01 3.24 -14.41
C TRP A 127 -4.51 3.05 -14.09
N ILE A 128 -4.11 1.88 -13.57
CA ILE A 128 -2.70 1.57 -13.27
C ILE A 128 -1.89 1.56 -14.56
N ASP A 129 -2.45 1.02 -15.65
CA ASP A 129 -1.76 0.97 -16.94
C ASP A 129 -1.53 2.38 -17.50
N ASN A 130 -2.55 3.23 -17.41
CA ASN A 130 -2.45 4.63 -17.81
C ASN A 130 -1.41 5.38 -16.98
N GLU A 131 -1.33 5.13 -15.67
CA GLU A 131 -0.29 5.72 -14.85
C GLU A 131 1.10 5.22 -15.24
N ILE A 132 1.30 3.92 -15.43
CA ILE A 132 2.60 3.37 -15.80
C ILE A 132 3.06 3.91 -17.16
N LYS A 133 2.16 3.98 -18.15
CA LYS A 133 2.48 4.36 -19.52
C LYS A 133 2.57 5.87 -19.73
N ASN A 134 1.61 6.63 -19.19
CA ASN A 134 1.43 8.05 -19.50
C ASN A 134 1.94 8.98 -18.39
N GLY A 135 2.41 8.45 -17.27
CA GLY A 135 2.97 9.27 -16.21
C GLY A 135 1.95 10.11 -15.44
N LEU A 136 0.64 9.94 -15.68
CA LEU A 136 -0.41 10.66 -14.94
C LEU A 136 -0.27 10.39 -13.44
N ASP A 137 -0.18 11.44 -12.63
CA ASP A 137 0.05 11.36 -11.19
C ASP A 137 -1.29 11.55 -10.45
N LYS A 138 -2.07 10.47 -10.30
CA LYS A 138 -3.32 10.46 -9.50
C LYS A 138 -3.03 10.68 -8.01
N ASN A 139 -1.79 10.45 -7.59
CA ASN A 139 -1.33 10.59 -6.20
C ASN A 139 -0.88 12.02 -5.85
N LYS A 140 -1.42 13.06 -6.51
CA LYS A 140 -1.24 14.44 -6.04
C LYS A 140 -1.92 14.56 -4.67
N TYR A 141 -1.09 14.47 -3.63
CA TYR A 141 -1.40 14.76 -2.23
C TYR A 141 -1.93 16.17 -2.06
#